data_AF-A0A8D9A8I7-F1
#
_entry.id   AF-A0A8D9A8I7-F1
#
_cell.length_a   1.000
_cell.length_b   1.000
_cell.length_c   1.000
_cell.angle_alpha   90.00
_cell.angle_beta   90.00
_cell.angle_gamma   90.00
#
_symmetry.space_group_name_H-M   'P 1'
#
loop_
_entity.id
_entity.type
_entity.pdbx_description
1 polymer ?
#
loop_
_entity_poly.entity_id
_entity_poly.type
_entity_poly.pdbx_seq_one_letter_code
_entity_poly.pdbx_strand_id
1 'polypeptide(L)'
;MGTGSAEYATHSRANSKNVSPSSRSYSRPGSKRNIPTLTERSRSTLSVSSPRLIFTRHWLMCSTISRASRDEARSPGRGVCLPSYNSKFTSACEPLNVGSILWAGKLLPNRGVRSFKTNRDFDGFIPDLTDQMQIKFETYQLKMETLPGGGLFEFSIVYHVETDAFKLKLEDISRINEYGSQASCIYDSFANLRKYCYCK
;
A
#
# COMPACT_ATOMS: atom_id res chain seq x y z
N MET A 1 -9.81 -10.13 -46.97
CA MET A 1 -10.86 -9.15 -46.64
C MET A 1 -10.94 -9.06 -45.12
N GLY A 2 -10.55 -8.04 -44.36
CA GLY A 2 -9.73 -6.81 -44.47
C GLY A 2 -9.27 -6.53 -43.01
N THR A 3 -7.99 -6.32 -42.71
CA THR A 3 -7.33 -5.00 -42.48
C THR A 3 -8.17 -3.90 -41.81
N GLY A 4 -7.66 -3.36 -40.70
CA GLY A 4 -8.07 -2.11 -40.04
C GLY A 4 -7.59 -2.13 -38.58
N SER A 5 -6.34 -1.79 -38.23
CA SER A 5 -5.66 -0.47 -38.23
C SER A 5 -6.24 0.54 -37.24
N ALA A 6 -5.30 1.20 -36.55
CA ALA A 6 -5.41 2.08 -35.39
C ALA A 6 -6.05 3.45 -35.66
N GLU A 7 -6.55 4.07 -34.59
CA GLU A 7 -6.64 5.53 -34.39
C GLU A 7 -6.28 5.80 -32.92
N TYR A 8 -5.11 6.36 -32.56
CA TYR A 8 -4.63 7.76 -32.66
C TYR A 8 -5.53 8.81 -31.99
N ALA A 9 -4.95 9.55 -31.05
CA ALA A 9 -5.31 10.93 -30.74
C ALA A 9 -4.04 11.79 -30.75
N THR A 10 -3.97 12.71 -31.70
CA THR A 10 -2.85 13.62 -31.98
C THR A 10 -3.14 15.05 -31.49
N HIS A 11 -2.11 15.62 -30.85
CA HIS A 11 -1.68 17.02 -30.71
C HIS A 11 -2.65 18.21 -30.59
N SER A 12 -2.31 19.09 -29.63
CA SER A 12 -2.07 20.50 -29.95
C SER A 12 -0.93 21.08 -29.10
N ARG A 13 0.00 21.74 -29.79
CA ARG A 13 1.22 22.39 -29.28
C ARG A 13 0.94 23.89 -29.24
N ALA A 14 1.14 24.56 -28.11
CA ALA A 14 1.16 26.02 -28.05
C ALA A 14 2.19 26.54 -27.03
N ASN A 15 3.31 26.97 -27.61
CA ASN A 15 4.20 28.08 -27.33
C ASN A 15 4.75 28.44 -25.92
N SER A 16 6.05 28.70 -25.99
CA SER A 16 6.98 29.19 -24.98
C SER A 16 6.65 30.59 -24.45
N LYS A 17 6.82 30.81 -23.14
CA LYS A 17 7.32 32.08 -22.58
C LYS A 17 8.25 31.79 -21.40
N ASN A 18 9.54 32.03 -21.65
CA ASN A 18 10.60 32.21 -20.66
C ASN A 18 10.23 33.33 -19.67
N VAL A 19 10.30 33.05 -18.37
CA VAL A 19 10.52 34.06 -17.32
C VAL A 19 11.36 33.44 -16.20
N SER A 20 12.67 33.74 -16.18
CA SER A 20 13.45 33.80 -14.94
C SER A 20 13.13 35.13 -14.26
N PRO A 21 13.09 35.24 -12.91
CA PRO A 21 14.29 35.83 -12.28
C PRO A 21 14.56 35.47 -10.81
N SER A 22 15.84 35.70 -10.48
CA SER A 22 16.39 36.20 -9.22
C SER A 22 16.44 35.29 -7.99
N SER A 23 17.68 34.86 -7.74
CA SER A 23 18.25 34.65 -6.42
C SER A 23 17.96 35.81 -5.47
N ARG A 24 17.35 35.50 -4.32
CA ARG A 24 17.39 36.36 -3.13
C ARG A 24 17.99 35.58 -1.98
N SER A 25 19.27 35.83 -1.75
CA SER A 25 19.94 35.60 -0.48
C SER A 25 19.32 36.53 0.58
N TYR A 26 18.85 35.96 1.69
CA TYR A 26 18.57 36.73 2.90
C TYR A 26 19.38 36.17 4.06
N SER A 27 20.29 37.02 4.53
CA SER A 27 21.14 36.80 5.69
C SER A 27 20.40 37.18 7.00
N ARG A 28 20.68 36.37 8.02
CA ARG A 28 20.38 36.38 9.48
C ARG A 28 19.98 37.70 10.16
N PRO A 29 19.30 37.62 11.32
CA PRO A 29 20.06 37.81 12.57
C PRO A 29 19.72 36.80 13.69
N GLY A 30 20.72 36.54 14.53
CA GLY A 30 20.64 35.60 15.65
C GLY A 30 19.86 36.12 16.85
N SER A 31 19.21 35.18 17.53
CA SER A 31 18.68 35.37 18.88
C SER A 31 19.34 34.32 19.78
N LYS A 32 20.27 34.78 20.63
CA LYS A 32 20.86 33.99 21.71
C LYS A 32 19.77 33.77 22.77
N ARG A 33 19.31 32.53 22.95
CA ARG A 33 18.54 32.15 24.13
C ARG A 33 19.43 31.33 25.05
N ASN A 34 19.57 31.84 26.28
CA ASN A 34 20.29 31.22 27.38
C ASN A 34 19.69 29.85 27.70
N ILE A 35 20.52 28.82 27.71
CA ILE A 35 20.16 27.45 28.13
C ILE A 35 20.55 27.34 29.61
N PRO A 36 19.60 27.08 30.54
CA PRO A 36 19.97 26.71 31.90
C PRO A 36 20.52 25.29 31.90
N THR A 37 21.72 25.13 32.45
CA THR A 37 22.35 23.86 32.80
C THR A 37 21.49 23.13 33.86
N LEU A 38 20.88 22.02 33.46
CA LEU A 38 20.28 21.06 34.40
C LEU A 38 21.31 19.98 34.72
N THR A 39 21.71 19.98 35.98
CA THR A 39 22.57 19.03 36.66
C THR A 39 21.96 17.63 36.68
N GLU A 40 22.85 16.63 36.68
CA GLU A 40 22.56 15.20 36.74
C GLU A 40 21.62 14.82 37.90
N ARG A 41 20.54 14.08 37.61
CA ARG A 41 20.07 13.05 38.55
C ARG A 41 19.20 11.97 37.89
N SER A 42 19.57 10.73 38.24
CA SER A 42 18.85 9.46 38.19
C SER A 42 18.41 8.90 36.83
N ARG A 43 19.15 7.89 36.36
CA ARG A 43 18.63 6.83 35.47
C ARG A 43 17.52 6.07 36.19
N SER A 44 16.28 6.33 35.85
CA SER A 44 15.18 5.39 36.00
C SER A 44 14.92 4.74 34.65
N THR A 45 15.14 3.42 34.57
CA THR A 45 14.81 2.58 33.41
C THR A 45 13.30 2.58 33.19
N LEU A 46 12.81 3.47 32.31
CA LEU A 46 11.47 3.37 31.76
C LEU A 46 11.52 2.40 30.58
N SER A 47 10.91 1.23 30.75
CA SER A 47 10.64 0.31 29.67
C SER A 47 9.74 1.01 28.64
N VAL A 48 10.25 1.17 27.42
CA VAL A 48 9.48 1.67 26.28
C VAL A 48 8.47 0.59 25.93
N SER A 49 7.28 0.65 26.53
CA SER A 49 6.12 -0.06 25.99
C SER A 49 5.80 0.59 24.65
N SER A 50 6.02 -0.18 23.59
CA SER A 50 5.76 0.21 22.20
C SER A 50 4.37 0.84 22.10
N PRO A 51 4.23 2.05 21.51
CA PRO A 51 2.93 2.66 21.36
C PRO A 51 2.12 1.78 20.41
N ARG A 52 1.15 1.04 20.97
CA ARG A 52 0.06 0.50 20.17
C ARG A 52 -0.60 1.72 19.54
N LEU A 53 -0.30 1.97 18.27
CA LEU A 53 -1.05 2.92 17.46
C LEU A 53 -2.51 2.51 17.56
N ILE A 54 -3.28 3.23 18.37
CA ILE A 54 -4.73 3.13 18.40
C ILE A 54 -5.18 3.86 17.13
N PHE A 55 -5.01 3.22 15.98
CA PHE A 55 -5.91 3.48 14.87
C PHE A 55 -7.30 3.19 15.42
N THR A 56 -8.13 4.23 15.52
CA THR A 56 -9.48 4.17 16.08
C THR A 56 -10.20 2.96 15.51
N ARG A 57 -10.50 2.01 16.40
CA ARG A 57 -11.04 0.67 16.09
C ARG A 57 -12.30 0.70 15.22
N HIS A 58 -12.95 1.85 15.08
CA HIS A 58 -14.20 2.03 14.38
C HIS A 58 -14.21 1.48 12.94
N TRP A 59 -13.12 1.64 12.18
CA TRP A 59 -13.05 1.14 10.80
C TRP A 59 -12.80 -0.38 10.69
N LEU A 60 -12.27 -0.99 11.75
CA LEU A 60 -12.04 -2.44 11.83
C LEU A 60 -13.20 -3.17 12.52
N MET A 61 -14.31 -2.48 12.83
CA MET A 61 -15.41 -3.09 13.57
C MET A 61 -16.02 -4.29 12.85
N CYS A 62 -16.09 -4.25 11.51
CA CYS A 62 -16.77 -5.29 10.72
C CYS A 62 -15.89 -6.49 10.37
N SER A 63 -14.57 -6.39 10.56
CA SER A 63 -13.63 -7.43 10.12
C SER A 63 -12.65 -7.79 11.22
N THR A 64 -12.39 -9.08 11.35
CA THR A 64 -11.33 -9.60 12.21
C THR A 64 -10.10 -9.89 11.37
N ILE A 65 -8.95 -9.40 11.83
CA ILE A 65 -7.65 -9.72 11.26
C ILE A 65 -7.02 -10.87 12.02
N SER A 66 -6.72 -11.97 11.32
CA SER A 66 -5.90 -13.06 11.82
C SER A 66 -4.57 -13.10 11.07
N ARG A 67 -3.50 -13.56 11.71
CA ARG A 67 -2.25 -13.82 10.98
C ARG A 67 -2.49 -14.97 10.02
N ALA A 68 -2.24 -14.75 8.73
CA ALA A 68 -2.24 -15.82 7.75
C ALA A 68 -0.96 -16.65 7.92
N SER A 69 -1.05 -17.96 7.71
CA SER A 69 0.15 -18.79 7.70
C SER A 69 1.05 -18.41 6.52
N ARG A 70 2.36 -18.70 6.60
CA ARG A 70 3.28 -18.43 5.49
C ARG A 70 2.85 -19.16 4.22
N ASP A 71 2.27 -20.35 4.32
CA ASP A 71 1.82 -21.14 3.17
C ASP A 71 0.55 -20.57 2.54
N GLU A 72 -0.40 -20.13 3.37
CA GLU A 72 -1.62 -19.45 2.92
C GLU A 72 -1.32 -18.10 2.26
N ALA A 73 -0.31 -17.37 2.76
CA ALA A 73 0.19 -16.14 2.15
C ALA A 73 1.03 -16.37 0.90
N ARG A 74 1.53 -17.60 0.67
CA ARG A 74 2.50 -17.91 -0.39
C ARG A 74 1.88 -17.96 -1.77
N SER A 75 0.65 -18.47 -1.87
CA SER A 75 -0.11 -18.52 -3.12
C SER A 75 -0.48 -17.11 -3.61
N PRO A 76 -1.17 -16.26 -2.81
CA PRO A 76 -1.42 -14.87 -3.19
C PRO A 76 -0.13 -14.06 -3.32
N GLY A 77 0.88 -14.30 -2.48
CA GLY A 77 2.16 -13.58 -2.46
C GLY A 77 3.11 -13.87 -3.63
N ARG A 78 3.02 -15.06 -4.25
CA ARG A 78 3.74 -15.37 -5.51
C ARG A 78 2.90 -15.11 -6.75
N GLY A 79 1.57 -15.19 -6.63
CA GLY A 79 0.62 -14.77 -7.66
C GLY A 79 0.50 -13.25 -7.83
N VAL A 80 1.18 -12.45 -6.98
CA VAL A 80 1.25 -11.00 -7.11
C VAL A 80 1.90 -10.64 -8.44
N CYS A 81 1.13 -9.99 -9.30
CA CYS A 81 1.52 -9.49 -10.61
C CYS A 81 2.61 -8.39 -10.60
N LEU A 82 3.35 -8.18 -9.50
CA LEU A 82 4.42 -7.17 -9.47
C LEU A 82 5.43 -7.33 -10.63
N PRO A 83 5.91 -8.56 -10.93
CA PRO A 83 6.76 -8.80 -12.10
C PRO A 83 6.02 -8.55 -13.44
N SER A 84 4.72 -8.88 -13.52
CA SER A 84 3.91 -8.69 -14.72
C SER A 84 3.69 -7.22 -15.06
N TYR A 85 3.58 -6.33 -14.07
CA TYR A 85 3.40 -4.90 -14.33
C TYR A 85 4.68 -4.23 -14.83
N ASN A 86 5.84 -4.66 -14.31
CA ASN A 86 7.13 -4.17 -14.78
C ASN A 86 7.46 -4.63 -16.21
N SER A 87 6.85 -5.74 -16.67
CA SER A 87 7.05 -6.26 -18.04
C SER A 87 6.72 -5.25 -19.16
N LYS A 88 5.90 -4.24 -18.88
CA LYS A 88 5.54 -3.19 -19.86
C LYS A 88 6.65 -2.16 -20.10
N PHE A 89 7.66 -2.07 -19.23
CA PHE A 89 8.72 -1.06 -19.28
C PHE A 89 10.12 -1.68 -19.13
N THR A 90 10.28 -2.90 -19.65
CA THR A 90 11.54 -3.67 -19.63
C THR A 90 12.69 -2.96 -20.32
N SER A 91 12.45 -1.91 -21.10
CA SER A 91 13.51 -1.10 -21.72
C SER A 91 14.23 -0.19 -20.71
N ALA A 92 13.55 0.32 -19.69
CA ALA A 92 14.11 1.29 -18.74
C ALA A 92 14.26 0.73 -17.31
N CYS A 93 13.45 -0.25 -16.92
CA CYS A 93 13.42 -0.81 -15.57
C CYS A 93 13.87 -2.28 -15.56
N GLU A 94 14.59 -2.68 -14.52
CA GLU A 94 14.90 -4.07 -14.19
C GLU A 94 13.68 -4.77 -13.60
N PRO A 95 13.41 -6.05 -13.92
CA PRO A 95 12.29 -6.81 -13.38
C PRO A 95 12.36 -6.91 -11.86
N LEU A 96 11.25 -6.62 -11.19
CA LEU A 96 11.13 -6.75 -9.73
C LEU A 96 10.67 -8.16 -9.38
N ASN A 97 11.41 -8.80 -8.51
CA ASN A 97 11.13 -10.12 -7.95
C ASN A 97 10.70 -10.03 -6.49
N VAL A 98 9.87 -10.97 -6.07
CA VAL A 98 9.48 -11.13 -4.67
C VAL A 98 10.69 -11.62 -3.87
N GLY A 99 11.17 -10.81 -2.94
CA GLY A 99 12.28 -11.19 -2.04
C GLY A 99 11.76 -11.98 -0.84
N SER A 100 11.04 -11.30 0.06
CA SER A 100 10.53 -11.91 1.30
C SER A 100 9.12 -11.42 1.64
N ILE A 101 8.28 -12.31 2.20
CA ILE A 101 6.99 -11.91 2.79
C ILE A 101 7.25 -11.57 4.25
N LEU A 102 7.14 -10.28 4.58
CA LEU A 102 7.41 -9.74 5.92
C LEU A 102 6.23 -9.95 6.85
N TRP A 103 5.01 -9.81 6.33
CA TRP A 103 3.78 -10.02 7.10
C TRP A 103 2.61 -10.40 6.18
N ALA A 104 1.69 -11.18 6.74
CA ALA A 104 0.46 -11.56 6.07
C ALA A 104 -0.70 -11.65 7.08
N GLY A 105 -1.82 -11.03 6.74
CA GLY A 105 -3.05 -11.08 7.52
C GLY A 105 -4.22 -11.50 6.65
N LYS A 106 -5.11 -12.31 7.21
CA LYS A 106 -6.40 -12.65 6.62
C LYS A 106 -7.47 -11.83 7.30
N LEU A 107 -8.26 -11.12 6.49
CA LEU A 107 -9.36 -10.28 6.93
C LEU A 107 -10.66 -11.00 6.57
N LEU A 108 -11.37 -11.46 7.59
CA LEU A 108 -12.69 -12.08 7.46
C LEU A 108 -13.73 -11.24 8.18
N PRO A 109 -15.00 -11.24 7.72
CA PRO A 109 -16.07 -10.63 8.48
C PRO A 109 -16.13 -11.22 9.88
N ASN A 110 -16.36 -10.35 10.88
CA ASN A 110 -16.45 -10.79 12.26
C ASN A 110 -17.65 -11.73 12.45
N ARG A 111 -17.70 -12.43 13.59
CA ARG A 111 -18.79 -13.38 13.87
C ARG A 111 -20.18 -12.74 13.76
N GLY A 112 -20.38 -11.54 14.31
CA GLY A 112 -21.67 -10.86 14.32
C GLY A 112 -22.18 -10.54 12.92
N VAL A 113 -21.31 -10.07 12.02
CA VAL A 113 -21.65 -9.83 10.62
C VAL A 113 -21.95 -11.15 9.90
N ARG A 114 -21.15 -12.20 10.12
CA ARG A 114 -21.39 -13.51 9.49
C ARG A 114 -22.66 -14.21 9.95
N SER A 115 -23.13 -13.90 11.16
CA SER A 115 -24.32 -14.53 11.72
C SER A 115 -25.59 -13.72 11.54
N PHE A 116 -25.50 -12.49 11.04
CA PHE A 116 -26.65 -11.61 10.86
C PHE A 116 -27.59 -12.13 9.77
N LYS A 117 -28.87 -12.31 10.13
CA LYS A 117 -29.94 -12.74 9.25
C LYS A 117 -30.87 -11.60 8.84
N THR A 118 -31.41 -10.91 9.83
CA THR A 118 -32.41 -9.85 9.71
C THR A 118 -32.53 -9.12 11.05
N ASN A 119 -33.30 -8.03 11.10
CA ASN A 119 -33.76 -7.46 12.35
C ASN A 119 -34.90 -8.33 12.92
N ARG A 120 -34.89 -8.53 14.24
CA ARG A 120 -35.92 -9.32 14.95
C ARG A 120 -37.07 -8.44 15.45
N ASP A 121 -36.84 -7.14 15.54
CA ASP A 121 -37.77 -6.11 16.03
C ASP A 121 -38.22 -5.18 14.89
N PHE A 122 -39.25 -4.37 15.18
CA PHE A 122 -39.86 -3.45 14.22
C PHE A 122 -39.02 -2.18 14.00
N ASP A 123 -38.35 -1.71 15.04
CA ASP A 123 -37.48 -0.53 15.04
C ASP A 123 -36.04 -0.82 14.60
N GLY A 124 -35.64 -2.10 14.55
CA GLY A 124 -34.42 -2.55 13.88
C GLY A 124 -33.15 -2.52 14.73
N PHE A 125 -33.26 -2.48 16.05
CA PHE A 125 -32.11 -2.41 16.95
C PHE A 125 -31.66 -3.77 17.49
N ILE A 126 -32.49 -4.80 17.38
CA ILE A 126 -32.21 -6.16 17.85
C ILE A 126 -31.95 -7.07 16.64
N PRO A 127 -30.68 -7.47 16.40
CA PRO A 127 -30.37 -8.35 15.29
C PRO A 127 -30.76 -9.81 15.61
N ASP A 128 -31.25 -10.51 14.58
CA ASP A 128 -31.27 -11.97 14.54
C ASP A 128 -29.90 -12.47 14.07
N LEU A 129 -29.16 -13.12 14.99
CA LEU A 129 -27.80 -13.63 14.77
C LEU A 129 -27.76 -15.17 14.61
N THR A 130 -28.81 -15.77 14.05
CA THR A 130 -28.93 -17.23 13.91
C THR A 130 -28.43 -17.79 12.58
N ASP A 131 -28.09 -16.93 11.61
CA ASP A 131 -27.62 -17.38 10.29
C ASP A 131 -26.13 -17.77 10.30
N GLN A 132 -25.67 -18.37 9.21
CA GLN A 132 -24.27 -18.67 8.94
C GLN A 132 -23.95 -18.34 7.48
N MET A 133 -23.59 -17.07 7.24
CA MET A 133 -23.16 -16.61 5.92
C MET A 133 -21.90 -17.36 5.48
N GLN A 134 -21.98 -17.97 4.30
CA GLN A 134 -20.83 -18.57 3.62
C GLN A 134 -19.89 -17.49 3.08
N ILE A 135 -18.60 -17.62 3.38
CA ILE A 135 -17.57 -16.67 2.94
C ILE A 135 -17.17 -16.99 1.50
N LYS A 136 -17.62 -16.17 0.55
CA LYS A 136 -17.27 -16.31 -0.87
C LYS A 136 -15.96 -15.60 -1.24
N PHE A 137 -15.61 -14.56 -0.49
CA PHE A 137 -14.43 -13.73 -0.73
C PHE A 137 -13.62 -13.60 0.56
N GLU A 138 -12.32 -13.83 0.44
CA GLU A 138 -11.38 -13.63 1.53
C GLU A 138 -10.44 -12.49 1.15
N THR A 139 -10.19 -11.57 2.06
CA THR A 139 -9.23 -10.49 1.81
C THR A 139 -7.93 -10.80 2.55
N TYR A 140 -6.81 -10.78 1.83
CA TYR A 140 -5.48 -10.92 2.39
C TYR A 140 -4.79 -9.57 2.34
N GLN A 141 -4.21 -9.14 3.45
CA GLN A 141 -3.33 -7.99 3.51
C GLN A 141 -1.89 -8.50 3.62
N LEU A 142 -1.02 -8.03 2.74
CA LEU A 142 0.36 -8.52 2.62
C LEU A 142 1.33 -7.35 2.76
N LYS A 143 2.45 -7.63 3.42
CA LYS A 143 3.63 -6.77 3.45
C LYS A 143 4.82 -7.58 2.98
N MET A 144 5.53 -7.10 1.98
CA MET A 144 6.65 -7.83 1.39
C MET A 144 7.76 -6.91 0.93
N GLU A 145 8.92 -7.50 0.77
CA GLU A 145 10.12 -6.91 0.19
C GLU A 145 10.31 -7.43 -1.24
N THR A 146 10.84 -6.57 -2.09
CA THR A 146 11.17 -6.86 -3.48
C THR A 146 12.64 -6.61 -3.78
N LEU A 147 13.15 -7.32 -4.80
CA LEU A 147 14.51 -7.21 -5.30
C LEU A 147 14.49 -6.94 -6.80
N PRO A 148 15.43 -6.16 -7.34
CA PRO A 148 16.45 -5.36 -6.64
C PRO A 148 15.86 -4.13 -5.92
N GLY A 149 16.68 -3.47 -5.10
CA GLY A 149 16.34 -2.17 -4.48
C GLY A 149 15.63 -2.24 -3.13
N GLY A 150 15.29 -3.42 -2.62
CA GLY A 150 14.72 -3.58 -1.27
C GLY A 150 13.40 -2.81 -1.10
N GLY A 151 12.60 -2.71 -2.16
CA GLY A 151 11.33 -2.00 -2.13
C GLY A 151 10.35 -2.71 -1.19
N LEU A 152 9.80 -1.98 -0.22
CA LEU A 152 8.80 -2.51 0.72
C LEU A 152 7.41 -2.15 0.22
N PHE A 153 6.56 -3.15 0.06
CA PHE A 153 5.22 -3.00 -0.45
C PHE A 153 4.19 -3.50 0.55
N GLU A 154 3.06 -2.80 0.62
CA GLU A 154 1.84 -3.22 1.29
C GLU A 154 0.69 -3.20 0.28
N PHE A 155 -0.11 -4.26 0.26
CA PHE A 155 -1.27 -4.35 -0.62
C PHE A 155 -2.29 -5.35 -0.09
N SER A 156 -3.50 -5.26 -0.63
CA SER A 156 -4.59 -6.19 -0.35
C SER A 156 -4.94 -7.02 -1.59
N ILE A 157 -5.21 -8.30 -1.41
CA ILE A 157 -5.67 -9.23 -2.45
C ILE A 157 -7.02 -9.80 -2.04
N VAL A 158 -7.94 -9.86 -2.98
CA VAL A 158 -9.20 -10.57 -2.81
C VAL A 158 -9.09 -11.95 -3.43
N TYR A 159 -9.31 -12.98 -2.62
CA TYR A 159 -9.40 -14.37 -3.05
C TYR A 159 -10.86 -14.79 -3.18
N HIS A 160 -11.22 -15.30 -4.34
CA HIS A 160 -12.52 -15.88 -4.65
C HIS A 160 -12.49 -17.37 -4.34
N VAL A 161 -13.15 -17.77 -3.26
CA VAL A 161 -13.11 -19.16 -2.75
C VAL A 161 -13.73 -20.14 -3.73
N GLU A 162 -14.84 -19.77 -4.36
CA GLU A 162 -15.59 -20.66 -5.27
C GLU A 162 -14.85 -20.92 -6.59
N THR A 163 -14.13 -19.91 -7.11
CA THR A 163 -13.46 -19.98 -8.41
C THR A 163 -11.95 -20.17 -8.31
N ASP A 164 -11.43 -20.30 -7.09
CA ASP A 164 -9.99 -20.36 -6.78
C ASP A 164 -9.16 -19.27 -7.48
N ALA A 165 -9.68 -18.03 -7.48
CA ALA A 165 -9.10 -16.93 -8.25
C ALA A 165 -8.69 -15.74 -7.37
N PHE A 166 -7.52 -15.17 -7.63
CA PHE A 166 -7.04 -13.97 -6.96
C PHE A 166 -7.29 -12.72 -7.81
N LYS A 167 -7.77 -11.65 -7.17
CA LYS A 167 -7.92 -10.32 -7.75
C LYS A 167 -7.07 -9.32 -6.97
N LEU A 168 -6.22 -8.62 -7.69
CA LEU A 168 -5.36 -7.55 -7.20
C LEU A 168 -5.54 -6.34 -8.11
N LYS A 169 -5.77 -5.16 -7.53
CA LYS A 169 -5.77 -3.91 -8.27
C LYS A 169 -4.45 -3.19 -8.08
N LEU A 170 -3.99 -2.50 -9.12
CA LEU A 170 -2.75 -1.72 -9.09
C LEU A 170 -2.79 -0.52 -8.14
N GLU A 171 -3.97 0.05 -7.94
CA GLU A 171 -4.20 1.14 -6.99
C GLU A 171 -4.02 0.69 -5.53
N ASP A 172 -4.32 -0.56 -5.22
CA ASP A 172 -4.24 -1.11 -3.86
C ASP A 172 -2.80 -1.41 -3.43
N ILE A 173 -1.84 -1.32 -4.36
CA ILE A 173 -0.43 -1.57 -4.09
C ILE A 173 0.30 -0.29 -3.73
N SER A 174 0.78 -0.23 -2.49
CA SER A 174 1.53 0.89 -1.95
C SER A 174 2.96 0.49 -1.69
N ARG A 175 3.92 1.28 -2.19
CA ARG A 175 5.31 1.21 -1.73
C ARG A 175 5.44 2.09 -0.50
N ILE A 176 5.84 1.50 0.62
CA ILE A 176 5.80 2.12 1.96
C ILE A 176 7.16 2.66 2.43
N ASN A 177 8.25 2.36 1.71
CA ASN A 177 9.57 2.92 1.96
C ASN A 177 9.95 3.96 0.90
N GLU A 178 11.01 4.73 1.18
CA GLU A 178 11.53 5.74 0.27
C GLU A 178 11.90 5.14 -1.10
N TYR A 179 11.63 5.90 -2.16
CA TYR A 179 11.95 5.46 -3.54
C TYR A 179 13.39 5.81 -3.88
N GLY A 180 13.92 6.89 -3.28
CA GLY A 180 15.26 7.41 -3.54
C GLY A 180 15.47 7.71 -5.02
N SER A 181 16.64 7.35 -5.53
CA SER A 181 17.01 7.48 -6.94
C SER A 181 16.64 6.25 -7.79
N GLN A 182 15.94 5.25 -7.24
CA GLN A 182 15.72 3.96 -7.91
C GLN A 182 14.88 4.06 -9.18
N ALA A 183 14.03 5.08 -9.31
CA ALA A 183 13.17 5.30 -10.49
C ALA A 183 13.52 6.59 -11.25
N SER A 184 14.77 7.06 -11.16
CA SER A 184 15.23 8.31 -11.78
C SER A 184 15.08 8.32 -13.32
N CYS A 185 15.31 7.18 -13.97
CA CYS A 185 15.19 6.97 -15.41
C CYS A 185 13.78 7.22 -15.98
N ILE A 186 12.74 7.17 -15.14
CA ILE A 186 11.34 7.40 -15.56
C ILE A 186 10.68 8.57 -14.83
N TYR A 187 11.48 9.41 -14.15
CA TYR A 187 10.98 10.45 -13.27
C TYR A 187 10.02 11.38 -14.02
N ASP A 188 10.43 11.94 -15.16
CA ASP A 188 9.63 12.91 -15.92
C ASP A 188 8.59 12.29 -16.86
N SER A 189 8.72 11.00 -17.17
CA SER A 189 7.90 10.33 -18.19
C SER A 189 6.70 9.58 -17.61
N PHE A 190 6.85 8.92 -16.45
CA PHE A 190 5.84 8.00 -15.91
C PHE A 190 5.74 8.06 -14.38
N ALA A 191 5.20 9.17 -13.86
CA ALA A 191 5.13 9.44 -12.41
C ALA A 191 4.37 8.37 -11.60
N ASN A 192 3.27 7.84 -12.14
CA ASN A 192 2.43 6.81 -11.52
C ASN A 192 3.12 5.43 -11.39
N LEU A 193 4.22 5.21 -12.13
CA LEU A 193 4.95 3.95 -12.17
C LEU A 193 6.27 3.97 -11.41
N ARG A 194 6.67 5.12 -10.87
CA ARG A 194 7.90 5.26 -10.06
C ARG A 194 7.96 4.26 -8.91
N LYS A 195 6.82 3.86 -8.36
CA LYS A 195 6.75 2.84 -7.28
C LYS A 195 7.17 1.43 -7.73
N TYR A 196 7.14 1.12 -9.03
CA TYR A 196 7.42 -0.23 -9.57
C TYR A 196 8.71 -0.31 -10.39
N CYS A 197 9.47 0.77 -10.51
CA CYS A 197 10.68 0.80 -11.32
C CYS A 197 11.92 0.76 -10.44
N TYR A 198 12.84 -0.10 -10.84
CA TYR A 198 14.25 -0.01 -10.47
C TYR A 198 15.03 0.18 -11.78
N CYS A 199 15.74 1.29 -11.92
CA CYS A 199 16.48 1.60 -13.13
C CYS A 199 17.63 0.61 -13.34
N LYS A 200 17.87 0.30 -14.62
CA LYS A 200 19.03 -0.51 -15.05
C LYS A 200 20.35 0.20 -14.79
#